data_AF-A0A060ZU46-F1
#
_entry.id   AF-A0A060ZU46-F1
#
_cell.length_a   1.000
_cell.length_b   1.000
_cell.length_c   1.000
_cell.angle_alpha   90.00
_cell.angle_beta   90.00
_cell.angle_gamma   90.00
#
_symmetry.space_group_name_H-M   'P 1'
#
loop_
_entity.id
_entity.type
_entity.pdbx_description
1 polymer ?
#
loop_
_entity_poly.entity_id
_entity_poly.type
_entity_poly.pdbx_seq_one_letter_code
_entity_poly.pdbx_strand_id
1 'polypeptide(L)' 'MSWPTRTLFLRHVALDEPWRWDLLAGARGVQLGELGLRSSAEGRRLDVPELSL' A
#
# COMPACT_ATOMS: atom_id res chain seq x y z
N MET A 1 8.42 16.98 -15.07
CA MET A 1 7.93 15.61 -14.77
C MET A 1 7.11 15.66 -13.48
N SER A 2 5.84 16.10 -13.57
CA SER A 2 4.96 16.21 -12.40
C SER A 2 4.15 14.93 -12.25
N TRP A 3 4.48 14.13 -11.24
CA TRP A 3 3.70 12.95 -10.88
C TRP A 3 2.43 13.38 -10.11
N PRO A 4 1.22 12.99 -10.53
CA PRO A 4 -0.01 13.26 -9.79
C PRO A 4 -0.25 12.13 -8.77
N THR A 5 0.37 12.18 -7.59
CA THR A 5 0.45 10.96 -6.74
C THR A 5 -0.19 11.04 -5.35
N ARG A 6 -0.83 12.14 -4.93
CA ARG A 6 -1.48 12.18 -3.59
C ARG A 6 -3.00 12.41 -3.62
N THR A 7 -3.52 13.19 -4.56
CA THR A 7 -4.90 13.70 -4.46
C THR A 7 -5.96 12.77 -5.05
N LEU A 8 -5.58 11.78 -5.86
CA LEU A 8 -6.56 10.94 -6.57
C LEU A 8 -7.38 10.05 -5.62
N PHE A 9 -6.73 9.34 -4.70
CA PHE A 9 -7.44 8.48 -3.74
C PHE A 9 -8.46 9.26 -2.88
N LEU A 10 -8.03 10.37 -2.26
CA LEU A 10 -8.92 11.18 -1.43
C LEU A 10 -10.07 11.80 -2.24
N ARG A 11 -9.83 12.15 -3.51
CA ARG A 11 -10.88 12.59 -4.43
C ARG A 11 -11.90 11.48 -4.69
N HIS A 12 -11.46 10.25 -4.95
CA HIS A 12 -12.35 9.11 -5.16
C HIS A 12 -13.18 8.76 -3.91
N VAL A 13 -12.57 8.82 -2.73
CA VAL A 13 -13.29 8.63 -1.45
C VAL A 13 -14.31 9.75 -1.20
N ALA A 14 -13.93 11.01 -1.44
CA ALA A 14 -14.79 12.16 -1.19
C ALA A 14 -15.94 12.29 -2.21
N LEU A 15 -15.76 11.80 -3.43
CA LEU A 15 -16.74 11.88 -4.52
C LEU A 15 -17.49 10.56 -4.78
N ASP A 16 -17.23 9.52 -3.98
CA ASP A 16 -17.77 8.16 -4.15
C ASP A 16 -17.61 7.62 -5.59
N GLU A 17 -16.48 7.97 -6.23
CA GLU A 17 -16.20 7.59 -7.61
C GLU A 17 -15.47 6.24 -7.65
N PRO A 18 -15.79 5.36 -8.62
CA PRO A 18 -15.15 4.05 -8.75
C PRO A 18 -13.62 4.20 -8.82
N TRP A 19 -12.93 3.59 -7.85
CA TRP A 19 -11.48 3.59 -7.78
C TRP A 19 -10.94 2.18 -8.01
N ARG A 20 -9.97 2.06 -8.91
CA ARG A 20 -9.44 0.76 -9.34
C ARG A 20 -8.61 0.05 -8.25
N TRP A 21 -8.08 0.79 -7.29
CA TRP A 21 -7.23 0.25 -6.22
C TRP A 21 -7.98 0.31 -4.89
N ASP A 22 -8.28 -0.84 -4.29
CA ASP A 22 -8.96 -0.89 -3.00
C ASP A 22 -8.03 -0.51 -1.82
N LEU A 23 -8.62 -0.35 -0.63
CA LEU A 23 -7.85 -0.13 0.60
C LEU A 23 -6.88 -1.29 0.87
N LEU A 24 -7.21 -2.50 0.42
CA LEU A 24 -6.38 -3.70 0.58
C LEU A 24 -5.07 -3.58 -0.21
N ALA A 25 -5.09 -3.00 -1.41
CA ALA A 25 -3.87 -2.67 -2.15
C ALA A 25 -2.98 -1.67 -1.40
N GLY A 26 -3.60 -0.68 -0.73
CA GLY A 26 -2.89 0.23 0.17
C GLY A 26 -2.24 -0.50 1.36
N ALA A 27 -3.00 -1.38 2.02
CA ALA A 27 -2.52 -2.18 3.15
C ALA A 27 -1.34 -3.09 2.77
N ARG A 28 -1.37 -3.69 1.57
CA ARG A 28 -0.24 -4.48 1.03
C ARG A 28 1.05 -3.65 0.92
N GLY A 29 0.94 -2.39 0.49
CA GLY A 29 2.09 -1.48 0.42
C GLY A 29 2.70 -1.16 1.78
N VAL A 30 1.85 -0.93 2.79
CA VAL A 30 2.29 -0.69 4.19
C VAL A 30 3.00 -1.92 4.74
N GLN A 31 2.38 -3.10 4.60
CA GLN A 31 2.96 -4.38 5.04
C GLN A 31 4.34 -4.62 4.43
N LEU A 32 4.48 -4.38 3.13
CA LEU A 32 5.77 -4.56 2.45
C LEU A 32 6.83 -3.60 3.00
N GLY A 33 6.46 -2.35 3.32
CA GLY A 33 7.35 -1.39 3.95
C GLY A 33 7.85 -1.85 5.33
N GLU A 34 6.94 -2.31 6.19
CA GLU A 34 7.29 -2.80 7.52
C GLU A 34 8.16 -4.08 7.48
N LEU A 35 7.80 -5.03 6.61
CA LEU A 35 8.59 -6.24 6.41
C LEU A 35 9.96 -5.94 5.81
N GLY A 36 10.06 -4.96 4.90
CA GLY A 36 11.34 -4.53 4.33
C GLY A 36 12.29 -3.96 5.37
N LEU A 37 11.79 -3.11 6.27
CA LEU A 37 12.58 -2.58 7.39
C LEU A 37 13.09 -3.69 8.30
N ARG A 38 12.23 -4.67 8.63
CA ARG A 38 12.59 -5.79 9.50
C ARG A 38 13.56 -6.76 8.82
N SER A 39 13.33 -7.06 7.54
CA SER A 39 14.21 -7.89 6.72
C SER A 39 15.62 -7.29 6.63
N SER A 40 15.72 -5.97 6.44
CA SER A 40 16.99 -5.25 6.44
C SER A 40 17.72 -5.35 7.78
N ALA A 41 17.00 -5.14 8.90
CA ALA A 41 17.58 -5.22 10.23
C ALA A 41 18.04 -6.64 10.62
N GLU A 42 17.30 -7.66 10.20
CA GLU A 42 17.59 -9.07 10.52
C GLU A 42 18.49 -9.75 9.49
N GLY A 43 18.79 -9.10 8.35
CA GLY A 43 19.62 -9.64 7.28
C GLY A 43 19.06 -10.91 6.64
N ARG A 44 17.74 -11.14 6.73
CA ARG A 44 17.08 -12.34 6.21
C ARG A 44 15.81 -12.00 5.46
N ARG A 45 15.40 -12.91 4.58
CA ARG A 45 14.10 -12.81 3.90
C ARG A 45 12.98 -13.16 4.89
N LEU A 46 11.90 -12.39 4.83
CA LEU A 46 10.69 -12.62 5.59
C LEU A 46 9.57 -12.97 4.63
N ASP A 47 8.72 -13.91 5.01
CA ASP A 47 7.52 -14.22 4.24
C ASP A 47 6.54 -13.05 4.30
N VAL A 48 5.84 -12.86 3.19
CA VAL A 48 4.81 -11.84 3.05
C VAL A 48 3.46 -12.53 3.23
N PRO A 49 2.81 -12.45 4.41
CA PRO A 49 1.51 -13.08 4.62
C PRO A 49 0.44 -12.44 3.72
N GLU A 50 -0.54 -13.23 3.30
CA GLU A 50 -1.65 -12.71 2.51
C GLU A 50 -2.59 -11.87 3.38
N LEU A 51 -3.01 -10.71 2.85
CA LEU A 51 -4.01 -9.87 3.51
C LEU A 51 -5.41 -10.27 3.04
N SER A 52 -6.31 -10.48 4.00
CA SER A 52 -7.74 -10.74 3.78
C SER A 52 -8.58 -9.75 4.58
N LEU A 53 -9.84 -9.58 4.18
CA LEU A 53 -10.83 -8.71 4.82
C LEU A 53 -11.73 -9.51 5.76
#